data_AF-A0A0A7LVG6-F1
#
_entry.id   AF-A0A0A7LVG6-F1
#
_cell.length_a   1.000
_cell.length_b   1.000
_cell.length_c   1.000
_cell.angle_alpha   90.00
_cell.angle_beta   90.00
_cell.angle_gamma   90.00
#
_symmetry.space_group_name_H-M   'P 1'
#
loop_
_entity.id
_entity.type
_entity.pdbx_description
1 polymer ?
#
loop_
_entity_poly.entity_id
_entity_poly.type
_entity_poly.pdbx_seq_one_letter_code
_entity_poly.pdbx_strand_id
1 'polypeptide(L)'
;QHDEAQQNAFYQVLNMPNLNADQRNGFIQSLKDDPSQSANVLGEAQKLNDSQAPKADAQQNNFNKDQQSAFYEILNMPNLNEAQRNGFIQSLKDDPSQSTNVLGEAKKLNESQAPKADNNFNKEQQNAFYEILNMPNLNEEQRNGFIQSLKDDPSQSANLLSE
;
A
#
# COMPACT_ATOMS: atom_id res chain seq x y z
N GLN A 1 -36.48 30.70 -20.36
CA GLN A 1 -36.11 29.31 -20.72
C GLN A 1 -34.87 28.98 -19.92
N HIS A 2 -34.85 27.88 -19.18
CA HIS A 2 -33.62 27.46 -18.50
C HIS A 2 -32.72 26.78 -19.53
N ASP A 3 -31.54 27.36 -19.73
CA ASP A 3 -30.49 26.77 -20.57
C ASP A 3 -30.11 25.39 -19.98
N GLU A 4 -29.73 24.45 -20.84
CA GLU A 4 -29.28 23.11 -20.45
C GLU A 4 -28.17 23.18 -19.39
N ALA A 5 -27.28 24.18 -19.49
CA ALA A 5 -26.26 24.46 -18.50
C ALA A 5 -26.83 24.79 -17.11
N GLN A 6 -27.97 25.49 -17.03
CA GLN A 6 -28.63 25.84 -15.77
C GLN A 6 -29.32 24.63 -15.14
N GLN A 7 -29.98 23.81 -15.97
CA GLN A 7 -30.58 22.56 -15.51
C GLN A 7 -29.51 21.59 -15.00
N ASN A 8 -28.39 21.49 -15.71
CA ASN A 8 -27.24 20.67 -15.31
C ASN A 8 -26.64 21.12 -13.97
N ALA A 9 -26.51 22.43 -13.74
CA ALA A 9 -26.02 22.95 -12.46
C ALA A 9 -26.97 22.58 -11.30
N PHE A 10 -28.29 22.69 -11.51
CA PHE A 10 -29.29 22.31 -10.52
C PHE A 10 -29.22 20.82 -10.16
N TYR A 11 -29.17 19.94 -11.16
CA TYR A 11 -29.07 18.49 -10.94
C TYR A 11 -27.77 18.11 -10.22
N GLN A 12 -26.65 18.76 -10.55
CA GLN A 12 -25.37 18.50 -9.90
C GLN A 12 -25.40 18.89 -8.42
N VAL A 13 -25.86 20.10 -8.09
CA VAL A 13 -25.96 20.56 -6.68
C VAL A 13 -26.90 19.67 -5.87
N LEU A 14 -28.04 19.26 -6.45
CA LEU A 14 -29.00 18.40 -5.77
C LEU A 14 -28.41 17.05 -5.35
N ASN A 15 -27.47 16.53 -6.15
CA ASN A 15 -26.87 15.20 -5.97
C ASN A 15 -25.48 15.24 -5.30
N MET A 16 -25.04 16.39 -4.80
CA MET A 16 -23.75 16.51 -4.10
C MET A 16 -23.81 15.77 -2.74
N PRO A 17 -23.00 14.70 -2.58
CA PRO A 17 -23.14 13.79 -1.44
C PRO A 17 -22.67 14.40 -0.11
N ASN A 18 -21.81 15.42 -0.16
CA ASN A 18 -21.13 15.95 1.02
C ASN A 18 -21.70 17.31 1.49
N LEU A 19 -22.77 17.79 0.84
CA LEU A 19 -23.51 18.97 1.31
C LEU A 19 -24.66 18.53 2.22
N ASN A 20 -24.78 19.19 3.37
CA ASN A 20 -25.96 19.03 4.22
C ASN A 20 -27.19 19.69 3.58
N ALA A 21 -28.38 19.41 4.14
CA ALA A 21 -29.64 19.87 3.58
C ALA A 21 -29.71 21.41 3.45
N ASP A 22 -29.22 22.14 4.45
CA ASP A 22 -29.29 23.61 4.47
C ASP A 22 -28.36 24.23 3.42
N GLN A 23 -27.12 23.73 3.30
CA GLN A 23 -26.17 24.17 2.28
C GLN A 23 -26.69 23.89 0.87
N ARG A 24 -27.21 22.68 0.65
CA ARG A 24 -27.79 22.28 -0.63
C ARG A 24 -28.99 23.17 -0.98
N ASN A 25 -29.91 23.38 -0.04
CA ASN A 25 -31.07 24.23 -0.24
C ASN A 25 -30.67 25.70 -0.50
N GLY A 26 -29.63 26.20 0.16
CA GLY A 26 -29.06 27.52 -0.08
C GLY A 26 -28.60 27.70 -1.52
N PHE A 27 -27.74 26.80 -2.02
CA PHE A 27 -27.27 26.87 -3.42
C PHE A 27 -28.40 26.69 -4.43
N ILE A 28 -29.34 25.79 -4.17
CA ILE A 28 -30.52 25.60 -5.02
C ILE A 28 -31.38 26.86 -5.08
N GLN A 29 -31.51 27.60 -3.97
CA GLN A 29 -32.24 28.87 -3.97
C GLN A 29 -31.49 29.94 -4.76
N SER A 30 -30.17 30.07 -4.61
CA SER A 30 -29.38 30.99 -5.42
C SER A 30 -29.48 30.71 -6.93
N LEU A 31 -29.53 29.44 -7.33
CA LEU A 31 -29.76 29.04 -8.74
C LEU A 31 -31.16 29.40 -9.25
N LYS A 32 -32.18 29.43 -8.37
CA LYS A 32 -33.54 29.85 -8.72
C LYS A 32 -33.65 31.38 -8.81
N ASP A 33 -32.99 32.08 -7.90
CA ASP A 33 -33.03 33.55 -7.79
C ASP A 33 -32.31 34.20 -8.97
N ASP A 34 -31.14 33.68 -9.37
CA ASP A 34 -30.41 34.14 -10.55
C ASP A 34 -29.79 32.98 -11.34
N PRO A 35 -30.52 32.42 -12.32
CA PRO A 35 -30.01 31.35 -13.18
C PRO A 35 -28.78 31.74 -14.01
N SER A 36 -28.50 33.04 -14.21
CA SER A 36 -27.31 33.48 -14.96
C SER A 36 -26.01 33.22 -14.21
N GLN A 37 -26.08 33.08 -12.89
CA GLN A 37 -24.93 32.79 -12.01
C GLN A 37 -24.64 31.30 -11.86
N SER A 38 -25.29 30.43 -12.65
CA SER A 38 -25.21 28.99 -12.48
C SER A 38 -23.78 28.43 -12.44
N ALA A 39 -22.88 28.97 -13.26
CA ALA A 39 -21.47 28.58 -13.28
C ALA A 39 -20.75 28.93 -11.97
N ASN A 40 -20.98 30.12 -11.43
CA ASN A 40 -20.36 30.58 -10.18
C ASN A 40 -20.88 29.79 -8.99
N VAL A 41 -22.21 29.64 -8.89
CA VAL A 41 -22.87 28.91 -7.81
C VAL A 41 -22.47 27.43 -7.82
N LEU A 42 -22.42 26.80 -9.01
CA LEU A 42 -21.97 25.42 -9.13
C LEU A 42 -20.51 25.25 -8.68
N GLY A 43 -19.63 26.19 -9.07
CA GLY A 43 -18.22 26.15 -8.67
C GLY A 43 -18.01 26.29 -7.16
N GLU A 44 -18.79 27.16 -6.49
CA GLU A 44 -18.76 27.28 -5.03
C GLU A 44 -19.31 26.03 -4.33
N ALA A 45 -20.43 25.48 -4.84
CA ALA A 45 -21.02 24.26 -4.31
C ALA A 45 -20.09 23.05 -4.46
N GLN A 46 -19.42 22.91 -5.61
CA GLN A 46 -18.41 21.87 -5.84
C GLN A 46 -17.24 22.01 -4.87
N LYS A 47 -16.66 23.21 -4.74
CA LYS A 47 -15.56 23.45 -3.79
C LYS A 47 -15.93 23.11 -2.35
N LEU A 48 -17.14 23.49 -1.93
CA LEU A 48 -17.62 23.21 -0.58
C LEU A 48 -17.93 21.71 -0.40
N ASN A 49 -18.49 21.04 -1.41
CA ASN A 49 -18.71 19.59 -1.43
C ASN A 49 -17.41 18.81 -1.38
N ASP A 50 -16.37 19.25 -2.09
CA ASP A 50 -15.06 18.60 -2.12
C ASP A 50 -14.31 18.82 -0.80
N SER A 51 -14.41 20.03 -0.21
CA SER A 51 -13.80 20.31 1.09
C SER A 51 -14.46 19.55 2.24
N GLN A 52 -15.74 19.21 2.10
CA GLN A 52 -16.50 18.42 3.06
C GLN A 52 -16.52 16.92 2.72
N ALA A 53 -15.96 16.52 1.58
CA ALA A 53 -15.79 15.10 1.28
C ALA A 53 -15.11 14.44 2.47
N PRO A 54 -15.56 13.24 2.89
CA PRO A 54 -14.82 12.44 3.83
C PRO A 54 -13.41 12.37 3.29
N LYS A 55 -12.47 12.99 4.01
CA LYS A 55 -11.06 12.77 3.74
C LYS A 55 -10.88 11.31 4.10
N ALA A 56 -10.93 10.42 3.11
CA ALA A 56 -10.33 9.10 3.26
C ALA A 56 -8.96 9.39 3.84
N ASP A 57 -8.69 8.89 5.05
CA ASP A 57 -7.53 9.25 5.85
C ASP A 57 -6.32 9.36 4.93
N ALA A 58 -5.96 10.59 4.61
CA ALA A 58 -4.87 10.89 3.71
C ALA A 58 -3.58 10.76 4.50
N GLN A 59 -3.34 9.58 5.09
CA GLN A 59 -1.99 9.02 5.19
C GLN A 59 -1.61 8.51 3.80
N GLN A 60 -1.62 9.43 2.84
CA GLN A 60 -1.19 9.16 1.48
C GLN A 60 0.09 9.96 1.26
N ASN A 61 1.21 9.24 1.38
CA ASN A 61 2.49 9.52 0.72
C ASN A 61 3.29 10.76 1.15
N ASN A 62 3.54 10.94 2.45
CA ASN A 62 4.71 11.74 2.89
C ASN A 62 5.76 10.90 3.60
N PHE A 63 5.87 9.63 3.23
CA PHE A 63 6.98 8.79 3.66
C PHE A 63 8.29 9.36 3.10
N ASN A 64 9.28 9.56 3.97
CA ASN A 64 10.64 9.76 3.53
C ASN A 64 11.17 8.48 2.87
N LYS A 65 12.34 8.56 2.21
CA LYS A 65 12.90 7.43 1.45
C LYS A 65 13.02 6.16 2.30
N ASP A 66 13.48 6.28 3.55
CA ASP A 66 13.71 5.13 4.43
C ASP A 66 12.39 4.47 4.85
N GLN A 67 11.34 5.26 5.06
CA GLN A 67 10.00 4.77 5.35
C GLN A 67 9.38 4.06 4.13
N GLN A 68 9.58 4.59 2.92
CA GLN A 68 9.15 3.92 1.69
C GLN A 68 9.90 2.60 1.49
N SER A 69 11.20 2.58 1.75
CA SER A 69 12.01 1.36 1.73
C SER A 69 11.51 0.33 2.72
N ALA A 70 11.25 0.71 3.98
CA ALA A 70 10.69 -0.19 4.98
C ALA A 70 9.34 -0.78 4.55
N PHE A 71 8.46 0.06 3.99
CA PHE A 71 7.17 -0.39 3.46
C PHE A 71 7.34 -1.44 2.35
N TYR A 72 8.20 -1.14 1.36
CA TYR A 72 8.45 -2.05 0.23
C TYR A 72 9.11 -3.36 0.68
N GLU A 73 10.04 -3.30 1.61
CA GLU A 73 10.69 -4.49 2.17
C GLU A 73 9.67 -5.39 2.86
N ILE A 74 8.84 -4.85 3.77
CA ILE A 74 7.79 -5.63 4.48
C ILE A 74 6.79 -6.23 3.49
N LEU A 75 6.38 -5.47 2.48
CA LEU A 75 5.42 -5.92 1.47
C LEU A 75 5.91 -7.17 0.73
N ASN A 76 7.23 -7.29 0.52
CA ASN A 76 7.87 -8.36 -0.24
C ASN A 76 8.49 -9.46 0.63
N MET A 77 8.23 -9.48 1.95
CA MET A 77 8.74 -10.53 2.83
C MET A 77 8.05 -11.88 2.53
N PRO A 78 8.81 -12.91 2.12
CA PRO A 78 8.26 -14.16 1.59
C PRO A 78 7.63 -15.05 2.67
N ASN A 79 8.06 -14.93 3.92
CA ASN A 79 7.66 -15.83 5.01
C ASN A 79 6.66 -15.17 5.98
N LEU A 80 6.13 -14.00 5.62
CA LEU A 80 5.01 -13.39 6.33
C LEU A 80 3.71 -13.73 5.62
N ASN A 81 2.74 -14.24 6.37
CA ASN A 81 1.38 -14.37 5.85
C ASN A 81 0.73 -12.99 5.67
N GLU A 82 -0.38 -12.95 4.93
CA GLU A 82 -1.04 -11.71 4.57
C GLU A 82 -1.49 -10.88 5.79
N ALA A 83 -1.99 -11.53 6.84
CA ALA A 83 -2.42 -10.84 8.06
C ALA A 83 -1.25 -10.19 8.81
N GLN A 84 -0.12 -10.89 8.95
CA GLN A 84 1.09 -10.36 9.58
C GLN A 84 1.66 -9.19 8.76
N ARG A 85 1.76 -9.37 7.44
CA ARG A 85 2.23 -8.32 6.52
C ARG A 85 1.35 -7.08 6.62
N ASN A 86 0.04 -7.24 6.51
CA ASN A 86 -0.91 -6.13 6.61
C ASN A 86 -0.86 -5.46 7.98
N GLY A 87 -0.66 -6.22 9.05
CA GLY A 87 -0.45 -5.69 10.40
C GLY A 87 0.75 -4.74 10.48
N PHE A 88 1.93 -5.19 10.03
CA PHE A 88 3.12 -4.33 10.01
C PHE A 88 2.97 -3.11 9.09
N ILE A 89 2.34 -3.29 7.92
CA ILE A 89 2.09 -2.20 6.98
C ILE A 89 1.15 -1.16 7.59
N GLN A 90 0.14 -1.56 8.37
CA GLN A 90 -0.71 -0.60 9.09
C GLN A 90 0.05 0.10 10.21
N SER A 91 0.86 -0.60 11.00
CA SER A 91 1.71 0.06 12.00
C SER A 91 2.63 1.13 11.38
N LEU A 92 3.18 0.88 10.18
CA LEU A 92 3.97 1.87 9.43
C LEU A 92 3.14 3.06 8.95
N LYS A 93 1.88 2.83 8.55
CA LYS A 93 0.98 3.90 8.15
C LYS A 93 0.64 4.75 9.36
N ASP A 94 0.18 4.13 10.45
CA ASP A 94 -0.23 4.78 11.69
C ASP A 94 0.88 5.66 12.28
N ASP A 95 2.12 5.14 12.38
CA ASP A 95 3.29 5.92 12.81
C ASP A 95 4.53 5.66 11.93
N PRO A 96 4.73 6.47 10.87
CA PRO A 96 5.88 6.36 9.98
C PRO A 96 7.23 6.53 10.69
N SER A 97 7.28 7.23 11.83
CA SER A 97 8.54 7.47 12.56
C SER A 97 9.13 6.19 13.15
N GLN A 98 8.31 5.14 13.30
CA GLN A 98 8.71 3.82 13.82
C GLN A 98 9.25 2.87 12.75
N SER A 99 9.52 3.34 11.53
CA SER A 99 9.85 2.48 10.40
C SER A 99 11.01 1.53 10.66
N THR A 100 12.07 1.99 11.32
CA THR A 100 13.22 1.16 11.71
C THR A 100 12.83 0.02 12.65
N ASN A 101 12.01 0.30 13.66
CA ASN A 101 11.60 -0.68 14.66
C ASN A 101 10.66 -1.73 14.03
N VAL A 102 9.64 -1.25 13.30
CA VAL A 102 8.65 -2.12 12.64
C VAL A 102 9.31 -3.02 11.59
N LEU A 103 10.24 -2.48 10.78
CA LEU A 103 11.00 -3.27 9.82
C LEU A 103 11.86 -4.35 10.50
N GLY A 104 12.51 -4.01 11.62
CA GLY A 104 13.34 -4.95 12.38
C GLY A 104 12.53 -6.12 12.95
N GLU A 105 11.35 -5.84 13.50
CA GLU A 105 10.44 -6.89 13.99
C GLU A 105 9.91 -7.77 12.86
N ALA A 106 9.52 -7.16 11.74
CA ALA A 106 9.06 -7.88 10.56
C ALA A 106 10.14 -8.81 10.00
N LYS A 107 11.39 -8.33 9.89
CA LYS A 107 12.54 -9.15 9.46
C LYS A 107 12.78 -10.34 10.39
N LYS A 108 12.83 -10.09 11.69
CA LYS A 108 13.01 -11.15 12.69
C LYS A 108 11.92 -12.20 12.63
N LEU A 109 10.67 -11.78 12.48
CA LEU A 109 9.54 -12.70 12.35
C LEU A 109 9.59 -13.48 11.02
N ASN A 110 9.91 -12.81 9.91
CA ASN A 110 10.11 -13.41 8.60
C ASN A 110 11.25 -14.45 8.61
N GLU A 111 12.36 -14.17 9.28
CA GLU A 111 13.48 -15.11 9.48
C GLU A 111 13.06 -16.31 10.34
N SER A 112 12.31 -16.08 11.42
CA SER A 112 11.89 -17.17 12.31
C SER A 112 10.90 -18.14 11.67
N GLN A 113 10.13 -17.66 10.70
CA GLN A 113 9.15 -18.44 9.92
C GLN A 113 9.73 -19.02 8.64
N ALA A 114 10.99 -18.70 8.33
CA ALA A 114 11.62 -19.20 7.14
C ALA A 114 11.68 -20.74 7.16
N PRO A 115 11.47 -21.42 6.01
CA PRO A 115 11.51 -22.87 5.93
C PRO A 115 12.86 -23.42 6.39
N LYS A 116 12.90 -24.06 7.56
CA LYS A 116 14.10 -24.74 8.02
C LYS A 116 14.28 -26.01 7.21
N ALA A 117 15.48 -26.21 6.66
CA ALA A 117 15.82 -27.48 6.06
C ALA A 117 15.77 -28.56 7.15
N ASP A 118 15.12 -29.70 6.87
CA ASP A 118 15.19 -30.92 7.70
C ASP A 118 16.58 -31.59 7.67
N ASN A 119 17.60 -30.87 7.20
CA ASN A 119 18.98 -31.32 7.09
C ASN A 119 19.80 -30.73 8.25
N ASN A 120 20.82 -31.46 8.70
CA ASN A 120 21.73 -31.03 9.78
C ASN A 120 22.71 -29.93 9.32
N PHE A 121 22.18 -28.90 8.65
CA PHE A 121 22.95 -27.77 8.13
C PHE A 121 23.44 -26.89 9.27
N ASN A 122 24.69 -26.46 9.17
CA ASN A 122 25.21 -25.40 10.01
C ASN A 122 24.58 -24.05 9.61
N LYS A 123 24.88 -22.99 10.37
CA LYS A 123 24.28 -21.66 10.14
C LYS A 123 24.57 -21.09 8.74
N GLU A 124 25.79 -21.27 8.23
CA GLU A 124 26.16 -20.79 6.89
C GLU A 124 25.39 -21.51 5.79
N GLN A 125 25.24 -22.82 5.91
CA GLN A 125 24.49 -23.65 4.95
C GLN A 125 22.99 -23.35 4.97
N GLN A 126 22.42 -23.08 6.15
CA GLN A 126 21.04 -22.62 6.26
C GLN A 126 20.87 -21.26 5.56
N ASN A 127 21.81 -20.33 5.76
CA ASN A 127 21.77 -19.04 5.08
C ASN A 127 21.83 -19.20 3.56
N ALA A 128 22.74 -20.03 3.05
CA ALA A 128 22.83 -20.32 1.61
C ALA A 128 21.54 -20.94 1.05
N PHE A 129 20.93 -21.87 1.79
CA PHE A 129 19.64 -22.45 1.42
C PHE A 129 18.55 -21.38 1.31
N TYR A 130 18.50 -20.44 2.26
CA TYR A 130 17.53 -19.33 2.23
C TYR A 130 17.78 -18.33 1.11
N GLU A 131 19.04 -18.01 0.82
CA GLU A 131 19.40 -17.11 -0.27
C GLU A 131 18.98 -17.70 -1.61
N ILE A 132 19.26 -19.00 -1.84
CA ILE A 132 18.82 -19.71 -3.05
C ILE A 132 17.29 -19.71 -3.16
N LEU A 133 16.58 -19.99 -2.06
CA LEU A 133 15.12 -20.03 -2.06
C LEU A 133 14.48 -18.70 -2.47
N ASN A 134 15.10 -17.58 -2.09
CA ASN A 134 14.57 -16.23 -2.28
C ASN A 134 15.20 -15.45 -3.44
N MET A 135 16.09 -16.07 -4.23
CA MET A 135 16.70 -15.40 -5.38
C MET A 135 15.66 -15.08 -6.46
N PRO A 136 15.46 -13.80 -6.82
CA PRO A 136 14.42 -13.39 -7.78
C PRO A 136 14.77 -13.74 -9.23
N ASN A 137 16.06 -13.95 -9.52
CA ASN A 137 16.55 -14.22 -10.87
C ASN A 137 16.59 -15.72 -11.22
N LEU A 138 16.12 -16.58 -10.33
CA LEU A 138 16.03 -18.02 -10.57
C LEU A 138 14.60 -18.43 -10.85
N ASN A 139 14.41 -19.22 -11.92
CA ASN A 139 13.16 -19.95 -12.10
C ASN A 139 13.07 -21.14 -11.11
N GLU A 140 11.89 -21.74 -10.99
CA GLU A 140 11.65 -22.81 -10.02
C GLU A 140 12.56 -24.04 -10.24
N GLU A 141 12.84 -24.40 -11.48
CA GLU A 141 13.68 -25.56 -11.82
C GLU A 141 15.14 -25.32 -11.42
N GLN A 142 15.68 -24.15 -11.74
CA GLN A 142 17.02 -23.74 -11.34
C GLN A 142 17.16 -23.68 -9.83
N ARG A 143 16.18 -23.06 -9.16
CA ARG A 143 16.13 -22.98 -7.69
C ARG A 143 16.14 -24.38 -7.07
N ASN A 144 15.26 -25.26 -7.53
CA ASN A 144 15.20 -26.63 -7.03
C ASN A 144 16.51 -27.39 -7.29
N GLY A 145 17.15 -27.16 -8.44
CA GLY A 145 18.48 -27.69 -8.75
C GLY A 145 19.55 -27.25 -7.74
N PHE A 146 19.68 -25.95 -7.49
CA PHE A 146 20.63 -25.42 -6.51
C PHE A 146 20.35 -25.91 -5.09
N ILE A 147 19.08 -25.96 -4.68
CA ILE A 147 18.67 -26.49 -3.39
C ILE A 147 19.04 -27.97 -3.27
N GLN A 148 18.88 -28.77 -4.33
CA GLN A 148 19.26 -30.17 -4.31
C GLN A 148 20.79 -30.34 -4.23
N SER A 149 21.55 -29.60 -5.02
CA SER A 149 23.02 -29.60 -4.94
C SER A 149 23.53 -29.25 -3.54
N LEU A 150 22.91 -28.27 -2.88
CA LEU A 150 23.24 -27.89 -1.51
C LEU A 150 22.86 -28.98 -0.48
N LYS A 151 21.79 -29.74 -0.72
CA LYS A 151 21.42 -30.90 0.11
C LYS A 151 22.38 -32.08 -0.07
N ASP A 152 22.82 -32.31 -1.30
CA ASP A 152 23.72 -33.42 -1.64
C ASP A 152 25.15 -33.17 -1.13
N ASP A 153 25.65 -31.93 -1.25
CA ASP A 153 26.94 -31.50 -0.69
C ASP A 153 26.84 -30.10 -0.04
N PRO A 154 26.53 -30.03 1.27
CA PRO A 154 26.40 -28.77 1.99
C PRO A 154 27.71 -27.96 2.07
N SER A 155 28.86 -28.59 1.84
CA SER A 155 30.15 -27.88 1.83
C SER A 155 30.29 -26.91 0.65
N GLN A 156 29.48 -27.06 -0.40
CA GLN A 156 29.48 -26.19 -1.59
C GLN A 156 28.69 -24.88 -1.43
N SER A 157 28.10 -24.62 -0.25
CA SER A 157 27.29 -23.42 0.01
C SER A 157 27.92 -22.11 -0.45
N ALA A 158 29.23 -21.91 -0.27
CA ALA A 158 29.92 -20.71 -0.73
C ALA A 158 30.06 -20.60 -2.26
N ASN A 159 30.22 -21.73 -2.96
CA ASN A 159 30.38 -21.76 -4.41
C ASN A 159 29.04 -21.51 -5.10
N LEU A 160 27.95 -22.09 -4.60
CA LEU A 160 26.60 -21.99 -5.19
C LEU A 160 26.01 -20.58 -5.13
N LEU A 161 26.45 -19.74 -4.19
CA LEU A 161 26.03 -18.34 -4.09
C LEU A 161 26.83 -17.39 -5.00
N SER A 162 27.91 -17.88 -5.60
CA SER A 162 28.84 -17.08 -6.40
C SER A 162 28.70 -17.31 -7.92
N GLU A 163 27.93 -18.32 -8.33
CA GLU A 163 27.62 -18.67 -9.75
C GLU A 163 26.37 -17.93 -10.27
#